data_AF-A0A494Z528-F1
#
_entry.id   AF-A0A494Z528-F1
#
_cell.length_a   1.000
_cell.length_b   1.000
_cell.length_c   1.000
_cell.angle_alpha   90.00
_cell.angle_beta   90.00
_cell.angle_gamma   90.00
#
_symmetry.space_group_name_H-M   'P 1'
#
loop_
_entity.id
_entity.type
_entity.pdbx_description
1 polymer ?
#
loop_
_entity_poly.entity_id
_entity_poly.type
_entity_poly.pdbx_seq_one_letter_code
_entity_poly.pdbx_strand_id
1 'polypeptide(L)'
;MIRTYMKQEFFLIMNNKKNILFILFLFALLSSYCFLIIPNQETLNTYVPEDKAKELEEIHAVQRDREERGATGIILYTGMPAYAMDAHYYHLHRNMLTAYEDQNYLRYLLLKTYDLEFNSIDFHNKQYINFMESPFPSKDVDHLYYQTLLRYQGYLEQEHRITLPIIEEKTAVQVLKNNILHYVTYFIVFCAIFFSSDVVIRDRHNRSIVQGFPFSWYSVLNIKSFVAFSYTMIILVLLAALGMIFLTAQFGFGNFDIRVPILTLEKWNFSLEDYDTISIARFLLLTVSFIPILVYLFIRINVIFSLLFKNQWVVLVLSTIMLVSERIYFTRTTRELFGIEISNFPQTYFDFGKVITGEKNFLVNVNTITFEKGLLVLGLSLIMVELILIVVSRLISKRRFFKAS
;
A
#
# COMPACT_ATOMS: atom_id res chain seq x y z
N MET A 1 2.89 -12.26 -39.66
CA MET A 1 2.49 -13.50 -38.94
C MET A 1 2.45 -13.31 -37.42
N ILE A 2 3.53 -12.84 -36.77
CA ILE A 2 3.58 -12.61 -35.30
C ILE A 2 2.50 -11.60 -34.83
N ARG A 3 2.33 -10.47 -35.53
CA ARG A 3 1.29 -9.47 -35.23
C ARG A 3 -0.12 -10.05 -35.24
N THR A 4 -0.44 -10.88 -36.23
CA THR A 4 -1.75 -11.53 -36.37
C THR A 4 -2.00 -12.51 -35.22
N TYR A 5 -0.98 -13.29 -34.86
CA TYR A 5 -1.05 -14.22 -33.73
C TYR A 5 -1.21 -13.49 -32.39
N MET A 6 -0.45 -12.39 -32.16
CA MET A 6 -0.61 -11.54 -30.98
C MET A 6 -2.02 -10.95 -30.86
N LYS A 7 -2.57 -10.42 -31.97
CA LYS A 7 -3.93 -9.87 -32.00
C LYS A 7 -4.97 -10.94 -31.66
N GLN A 8 -4.80 -12.15 -32.19
CA GLN A 8 -5.68 -13.27 -31.91
C GLN A 8 -5.61 -13.68 -30.42
N GLU A 9 -4.42 -13.86 -29.86
CA GLU A 9 -4.24 -14.19 -28.44
C GLU A 9 -4.83 -13.11 -27.53
N PHE A 10 -4.66 -11.84 -27.86
CA PHE A 10 -5.24 -10.72 -27.11
C PHE A 10 -6.76 -10.79 -27.11
N PHE A 11 -7.38 -10.99 -28.28
CA PHE A 11 -8.83 -11.14 -28.41
C PHE A 11 -9.37 -12.35 -27.64
N LEU A 12 -8.63 -13.47 -27.64
CA LEU A 12 -8.99 -14.66 -26.86
C LEU A 12 -8.93 -14.42 -25.35
N ILE A 13 -7.96 -13.63 -24.85
CA ILE A 13 -7.88 -13.27 -23.43
C ILE A 13 -9.02 -12.30 -23.05
N MET A 14 -9.29 -11.31 -23.89
CA MET A 14 -10.31 -10.29 -23.66
C MET A 14 -11.72 -10.87 -23.64
N ASN A 15 -12.05 -11.80 -24.55
CA ASN A 15 -13.37 -12.42 -24.63
C ASN A 15 -13.55 -13.65 -23.73
N ASN A 16 -12.57 -13.94 -22.87
CA ASN A 16 -12.70 -15.04 -21.94
C ASN A 16 -13.72 -14.70 -20.85
N LYS A 17 -14.78 -15.51 -20.72
CA LYS A 17 -15.83 -15.34 -19.71
C LYS A 17 -15.24 -15.21 -18.29
N LYS A 18 -14.20 -15.98 -17.97
CA LYS A 18 -13.48 -15.89 -16.68
C LYS A 18 -12.94 -14.48 -16.44
N ASN A 19 -12.27 -13.90 -17.43
CA ASN A 19 -11.62 -12.60 -17.31
C ASN A 19 -12.65 -11.47 -17.27
N ILE A 20 -13.72 -11.56 -18.07
CA ILE A 20 -14.81 -10.57 -18.07
C ILE A 20 -15.51 -10.56 -16.70
N LEU A 21 -15.89 -11.73 -16.18
CA LEU A 21 -16.51 -11.83 -14.85
C LEU A 21 -15.61 -11.29 -13.76
N PHE A 22 -14.31 -11.59 -13.83
CA PHE A 22 -13.34 -11.05 -12.87
C PHE A 22 -13.20 -9.53 -12.99
N ILE A 23 -13.17 -8.96 -14.19
CA ILE A 23 -13.13 -7.50 -14.38
C ILE A 23 -14.40 -6.83 -13.82
N LEU A 24 -15.58 -7.41 -14.05
CA LEU A 24 -16.83 -6.92 -13.46
C LEU A 24 -16.78 -6.97 -11.93
N PHE A 25 -16.24 -8.04 -11.36
CA PHE A 25 -16.00 -8.14 -9.93
C PHE A 25 -15.02 -7.06 -9.43
N LEU A 26 -13.89 -6.84 -10.12
CA LEU A 26 -12.93 -5.79 -9.79
C LEU A 26 -13.57 -4.39 -9.83
N PHE A 27 -14.39 -4.13 -10.84
CA PHE A 27 -15.12 -2.87 -10.96
C PHE A 27 -16.13 -2.67 -9.82
N ALA A 28 -16.90 -3.70 -9.48
CA ALA A 28 -17.84 -3.65 -8.36
C ALA A 28 -17.12 -3.45 -7.02
N LEU A 29 -15.99 -4.14 -6.81
CA LEU A 29 -15.16 -4.00 -5.62
C LEU A 29 -14.57 -2.59 -5.52
N LEU A 30 -14.00 -2.07 -6.61
CA LEU A 30 -13.46 -0.71 -6.66
C LEU A 30 -14.54 0.34 -6.39
N SER A 31 -15.72 0.18 -7.00
CA SER A 31 -16.84 1.11 -6.79
C SER A 31 -17.33 1.06 -5.33
N SER A 32 -17.51 -0.14 -4.77
CA SER A 32 -17.86 -0.31 -3.35
C SER A 32 -16.82 0.33 -2.43
N TYR A 33 -15.53 0.12 -2.72
CA TYR A 33 -14.46 0.72 -1.95
C TYR A 33 -14.49 2.26 -2.00
N CYS A 34 -14.63 2.84 -3.19
CA CYS A 34 -14.64 4.30 -3.37
C CYS A 34 -15.90 4.99 -2.82
N PHE A 35 -17.08 4.37 -2.90
CA PHE A 35 -18.36 5.01 -2.53
C PHE A 35 -18.90 4.60 -1.16
N LEU A 36 -18.50 3.44 -0.62
CA LEU A 36 -19.02 2.95 0.66
C LEU A 36 -17.95 2.93 1.74
N ILE A 37 -16.72 2.52 1.41
CA ILE A 37 -15.68 2.30 2.42
C ILE A 37 -14.94 3.62 2.71
N ILE A 38 -14.32 4.24 1.70
CA ILE A 38 -13.52 5.47 1.90
C ILE A 38 -14.30 6.61 2.59
N PRO A 39 -15.55 6.92 2.21
CA PRO A 39 -16.27 8.04 2.83
C PRO A 39 -16.55 7.82 4.32
N ASN A 40 -16.84 6.57 4.71
CA ASN A 40 -17.18 6.19 6.07
C ASN A 40 -15.97 5.75 6.91
N GLN A 41 -14.77 5.74 6.33
CA GLN A 41 -13.55 5.37 7.03
C GLN A 41 -13.09 6.54 7.89
N GLU A 42 -13.03 6.31 9.19
CA GLU A 42 -12.37 7.20 10.13
C GLU A 42 -10.84 7.06 10.00
N THR A 43 -10.14 8.19 10.04
CA THR A 43 -8.68 8.24 10.09
C THR A 43 -8.25 8.82 11.44
N LEU A 44 -6.96 8.68 11.76
CA LEU A 44 -6.36 9.32 12.95
C LEU A 44 -6.67 10.83 13.01
N ASN A 45 -6.93 11.44 11.85
CA ASN A 45 -7.14 12.87 11.73
C ASN A 45 -8.63 13.26 11.65
N THR A 46 -9.55 12.29 11.64
CA THR A 46 -10.99 12.55 11.65
C THR A 46 -11.39 13.34 12.89
N TYR A 47 -12.19 14.39 12.68
CA TYR A 47 -12.60 15.31 13.73
C TYR A 47 -14.13 15.33 13.80
N VAL A 48 -14.67 14.89 14.94
CA VAL A 48 -16.11 14.94 15.22
C VAL A 48 -16.40 16.20 16.05
N PRO A 49 -16.90 17.28 15.44
CA PRO A 49 -17.07 18.56 16.13
C PRO A 49 -18.09 18.48 17.26
N GLU A 50 -19.13 17.65 17.13
CA GLU A 50 -20.18 17.49 18.15
C GLU A 50 -19.64 16.88 19.45
N ASP A 51 -18.84 15.81 19.34
CA ASP A 51 -18.22 15.16 20.50
C ASP A 51 -17.21 16.10 21.16
N LYS A 52 -16.44 16.83 20.36
CA LYS A 52 -15.51 17.85 20.88
C LYS A 52 -16.21 19.03 21.54
N ALA A 53 -17.36 19.47 21.03
CA ALA A 53 -18.14 20.53 21.65
C ALA A 53 -18.66 20.10 23.04
N LYS A 54 -19.16 18.86 23.17
CA LYS A 54 -19.61 18.30 24.45
C LYS A 54 -18.46 18.18 25.45
N GLU A 55 -17.33 17.64 25.03
CA GLU A 55 -16.13 17.53 25.87
C GLU A 55 -15.69 18.91 26.40
N LEU A 56 -15.69 19.93 25.55
CA LEU A 56 -15.34 21.29 25.94
C LEU A 56 -16.36 21.91 26.90
N GLU A 57 -17.65 21.61 26.76
CA GLU A 57 -18.69 22.07 27.68
C GLU A 57 -18.52 21.46 29.07
N GLU A 58 -18.23 20.16 29.15
CA GLU A 58 -17.95 19.46 30.41
C GLU A 58 -16.72 20.05 31.11
N ILE A 59 -15.61 20.23 30.38
CA ILE A 59 -14.38 20.84 30.92
C ILE A 59 -14.67 22.25 31.45
N HIS A 60 -15.37 23.07 30.66
CA HIS A 60 -15.71 24.43 31.07
C HIS A 60 -16.61 24.47 32.32
N ALA A 61 -17.58 23.55 32.43
CA ALA A 61 -18.41 23.44 33.63
C ALA A 61 -17.58 23.10 34.87
N VAL A 62 -16.66 22.14 34.76
CA VAL A 62 -15.74 21.76 35.84
C VAL A 62 -14.81 22.92 36.23
N GLN A 63 -14.33 23.69 35.27
CA GLN A 63 -13.48 24.85 35.54
C GLN A 63 -14.21 25.94 36.31
N ARG A 64 -15.45 26.27 35.92
CA ARG A 64 -16.27 27.25 36.68
C ARG A 64 -16.50 26.82 38.12
N ASP A 65 -16.82 25.55 38.35
CA ASP A 65 -16.98 25.01 39.72
C ASP A 65 -15.66 25.05 40.52
N ARG A 66 -14.50 24.88 39.87
CA ARG A 66 -13.19 25.08 40.54
C ARG A 66 -12.91 26.54 40.87
N GLU A 67 -13.23 27.47 39.96
CA GLU A 67 -13.08 28.91 40.19
C GLU A 67 -13.95 29.38 41.36
N GLU A 68 -15.21 28.96 41.40
CA GLU A 68 -16.17 29.30 42.47
C GLU A 68 -15.67 28.82 43.84
N ARG A 69 -15.00 27.66 43.89
CA ARG A 69 -14.42 27.10 45.11
C ARG A 69 -13.02 27.63 45.43
N GLY A 70 -12.44 28.49 44.58
CA GLY A 70 -11.05 28.94 44.70
C GLY A 70 -10.01 27.81 44.52
N ALA A 71 -10.41 26.68 43.92
CA ALA A 71 -9.60 25.49 43.74
C ALA A 71 -8.78 25.54 42.42
N THR A 72 -8.05 26.64 42.21
CA THR A 72 -7.26 26.90 40.99
C THR A 72 -5.76 26.59 41.14
N GLY A 73 -5.35 26.15 42.32
CA GLY A 73 -3.97 25.79 42.64
C GLY A 73 -3.52 24.43 42.08
N ILE A 74 -2.39 23.96 42.60
CA ILE A 74 -1.84 22.63 42.26
C ILE A 74 -2.56 21.52 43.03
N ILE A 75 -2.66 20.34 42.41
CA ILE A 75 -3.07 19.13 43.13
C ILE A 75 -1.91 18.72 44.06
N LEU A 76 -2.12 18.78 45.37
CA LEU A 76 -1.09 18.55 46.40
C LEU A 76 -0.31 17.23 46.24
N TYR A 77 -0.96 16.15 45.80
CA TYR A 77 -0.33 14.83 45.68
C TYR A 77 0.44 14.62 44.38
N THR A 78 0.10 15.33 43.30
CA THR A 78 0.75 15.15 41.98
C THR A 78 1.62 16.34 41.59
N GLY A 79 1.50 17.47 42.30
CA GLY A 79 2.13 18.75 41.94
C GLY A 79 1.59 19.37 40.65
N MET A 80 0.57 18.77 40.02
CA MET A 80 0.08 19.19 38.71
C MET A 80 -0.85 20.41 38.83
N PRO A 81 -0.66 21.46 38.01
CA PRO A 81 -1.55 22.61 37.95
C PRO A 81 -2.78 22.30 37.09
N ALA A 82 -3.66 21.42 37.59
CA ALA A 82 -4.78 20.87 36.82
C ALA A 82 -5.69 21.94 36.20
N TYR A 83 -6.00 23.02 36.94
CA TYR A 83 -6.78 24.13 36.40
C TYR A 83 -6.12 24.80 35.19
N ALA A 84 -4.80 25.07 35.26
CA ALA A 84 -4.07 25.71 34.18
C ALA A 84 -3.93 24.79 32.95
N MET A 85 -3.75 23.49 33.17
CA MET A 85 -3.73 22.49 32.10
C MET A 85 -5.09 22.40 31.40
N ASP A 86 -6.18 22.29 32.17
CA ASP A 86 -7.54 22.26 31.62
C ASP A 86 -7.86 23.55 30.85
N ALA A 87 -7.39 24.71 31.33
CA ALA A 87 -7.60 26.00 30.67
C ALA A 87 -6.85 26.08 29.36
N HIS A 88 -5.59 25.65 29.34
CA HIS A 88 -4.81 25.55 28.11
C HIS A 88 -5.48 24.61 27.10
N TYR A 89 -5.87 23.41 27.54
CA TYR A 89 -6.57 22.44 26.70
C TYR A 89 -7.86 23.02 26.13
N TYR A 90 -8.71 23.61 26.99
CA TYR A 90 -9.97 24.23 26.61
C TYR A 90 -9.77 25.32 25.55
N HIS A 91 -8.86 26.27 25.78
CA HIS A 91 -8.62 27.36 24.83
C HIS A 91 -8.06 26.87 23.50
N LEU A 92 -7.12 25.92 23.52
CA LEU A 92 -6.53 25.34 22.31
C LEU A 92 -7.60 24.61 21.48
N HIS A 93 -8.35 23.71 22.11
CA HIS A 93 -9.35 22.89 21.43
C HIS A 93 -10.60 23.69 21.04
N ARG A 94 -10.98 24.72 21.80
CA ARG A 94 -12.01 25.68 21.39
C ARG A 94 -11.59 26.42 20.13
N ASN A 95 -10.35 26.89 20.07
CA ASN A 95 -9.81 27.53 18.87
C ASN A 95 -9.74 26.57 17.67
N MET A 96 -9.45 25.29 17.90
CA MET A 96 -9.53 24.26 16.85
C MET A 96 -10.96 24.07 16.35
N LEU A 97 -11.94 23.96 17.26
CA LEU A 97 -13.35 23.82 16.92
C LEU A 97 -13.84 25.02 16.12
N THR A 98 -13.56 26.25 16.58
CA THR A 98 -13.88 27.47 15.82
C THR A 98 -13.20 27.48 14.45
N ALA A 99 -11.92 27.11 14.36
CA ALA A 99 -11.23 27.06 13.06
C ALA A 99 -11.82 26.00 12.11
N TYR A 100 -12.33 24.89 12.64
CA TYR A 100 -13.01 23.86 11.88
C TYR A 100 -14.37 24.35 11.38
N GLU A 101 -15.18 24.96 12.25
CA GLU A 101 -16.49 25.55 11.91
C GLU A 101 -16.37 26.68 10.89
N ASP A 102 -15.36 27.53 11.02
CA ASP A 102 -15.02 28.62 10.09
C ASP A 102 -14.42 28.12 8.76
N GLN A 103 -14.22 26.80 8.61
CA GLN A 103 -13.52 26.18 7.47
C GLN A 103 -12.10 26.73 7.24
N ASN A 104 -11.47 27.29 8.28
CA ASN A 104 -10.09 27.73 8.27
C ASN A 104 -9.17 26.55 8.60
N TYR A 105 -9.06 25.62 7.65
CA TYR A 105 -8.30 24.38 7.82
C TYR A 105 -6.79 24.58 8.00
N LEU A 106 -6.24 25.71 7.54
CA LEU A 106 -4.86 26.09 7.82
C LEU A 106 -4.67 26.38 9.31
N ARG A 107 -5.54 27.21 9.90
CA ARG A 107 -5.51 27.50 11.34
C ARG A 107 -5.78 26.24 12.15
N TYR A 108 -6.74 25.42 11.74
CA TYR A 108 -7.02 24.14 12.38
C TYR A 108 -5.79 23.23 12.39
N LEU A 109 -5.11 23.07 11.25
CA LEU A 109 -3.90 22.25 11.16
C LEU A 109 -2.75 22.82 12.00
N LEU A 110 -2.53 24.14 12.00
CA LEU A 110 -1.50 24.78 12.83
C LEU A 110 -1.72 24.47 14.32
N LEU A 111 -2.95 24.62 14.80
CA LEU A 111 -3.30 24.30 16.19
C LEU A 111 -3.13 22.81 16.48
N LYS A 112 -3.50 21.93 15.53
CA LYS A 112 -3.35 20.48 15.66
C LYS A 112 -1.87 20.05 15.72
N THR A 113 -1.00 20.66 14.92
CA THR A 113 0.44 20.43 14.97
C THR A 113 1.01 20.92 16.29
N TYR A 114 0.60 22.11 16.75
CA TYR A 114 1.01 22.64 18.04
C TYR A 114 0.61 21.73 19.21
N ASP A 115 -0.62 21.19 19.21
CA ASP A 115 -1.08 20.23 20.20
C ASP A 115 -0.25 18.94 20.18
N LEU A 116 0.05 18.41 18.99
CA LEU A 116 0.88 17.22 18.84
C LEU A 116 2.30 17.41 19.41
N GLU A 117 2.92 18.57 19.13
CA GLU A 117 4.27 18.89 19.61
C GLU A 117 4.30 19.14 21.12
N PHE A 118 3.33 19.87 21.66
CA PHE A 118 3.28 20.24 23.07
C PHE A 118 2.77 19.12 23.99
N ASN A 119 1.77 18.35 23.53
CA ASN A 119 1.14 17.26 24.26
C ASN A 119 1.54 15.87 23.71
N SER A 120 2.80 15.71 23.30
CA SER A 120 3.29 14.43 22.76
C SER A 120 3.02 13.25 23.69
N ILE A 121 3.14 13.41 25.01
CA ILE A 121 2.83 12.36 26.00
C ILE A 121 1.38 11.86 25.89
N ASP A 122 0.42 12.77 25.68
CA ASP A 122 -0.99 12.41 25.53
C ASP A 122 -1.21 11.61 24.23
N PHE A 123 -0.58 12.02 23.13
CA PHE A 123 -0.57 11.24 21.90
C PHE A 123 -0.02 9.83 22.14
N HIS A 124 1.12 9.71 22.83
CA HIS A 124 1.73 8.41 23.09
C HIS A 124 0.81 7.53 23.93
N ASN A 125 0.23 8.07 25.01
CA ASN A 125 -0.68 7.33 25.88
C ASN A 125 -1.93 6.85 25.15
N LYS A 126 -2.55 7.72 24.34
CA LYS A 126 -3.74 7.38 23.55
C LYS A 126 -3.45 6.29 22.51
N GLN A 127 -2.31 6.41 21.81
CA GLN A 127 -1.95 5.46 20.76
C GLN A 127 -1.33 4.17 21.30
N TYR A 128 -0.74 4.17 22.48
CA TYR A 128 -0.13 2.97 23.07
C TYR A 128 -1.10 1.80 23.17
N ILE A 129 -2.37 2.07 23.48
CA ILE A 129 -3.44 1.06 23.55
C ILE A 129 -3.57 0.30 22.22
N ASN A 130 -3.43 1.00 21.09
CA ASN A 130 -3.53 0.42 19.75
C ASN A 130 -2.33 -0.49 19.39
N PHE A 131 -1.23 -0.37 20.13
CA PHE A 131 0.00 -1.15 19.91
C PHE A 131 0.34 -2.09 21.06
N MET A 132 -0.55 -2.31 22.04
CA MET A 132 -0.27 -3.17 23.19
C MET A 132 0.08 -4.62 22.80
N GLU A 133 -0.52 -5.14 21.73
CA GLU A 133 -0.24 -6.48 21.21
C GLU A 133 1.03 -6.52 20.33
N SER A 134 1.62 -5.36 20.03
CA SER A 134 2.84 -5.31 19.24
C SER A 134 4.03 -5.86 20.03
N PRO A 135 4.97 -6.59 19.38
CA PRO A 135 6.24 -6.96 20.00
C PRO A 135 7.06 -5.77 20.50
N PHE A 136 6.86 -4.57 19.94
CA PHE A 136 7.59 -3.35 20.29
C PHE A 136 6.64 -2.14 20.37
N PRO A 137 5.79 -2.03 21.41
CA PRO A 137 4.71 -1.04 21.47
C PRO A 137 5.21 0.40 21.44
N SER A 138 6.17 0.75 22.31
CA SER A 138 6.71 2.11 22.39
C SER A 138 7.34 2.53 21.07
N LYS A 139 8.10 1.62 20.43
CA LYS A 139 8.75 1.88 19.14
C LYS A 139 7.73 2.19 18.04
N ASP A 140 6.60 1.49 18.02
CA ASP A 140 5.55 1.70 17.01
C ASP A 140 4.78 3.00 17.24
N VAL A 141 4.54 3.36 18.50
CA VAL A 141 3.95 4.65 18.86
C VAL A 141 4.87 5.80 18.44
N ASP A 142 6.17 5.71 18.76
CA ASP A 142 7.15 6.71 18.35
C ASP A 142 7.20 6.84 16.82
N HIS A 143 7.17 5.71 16.12
CA HIS A 143 7.13 5.68 14.65
C HIS A 143 5.89 6.39 14.10
N LEU A 144 4.71 6.10 14.64
CA LEU A 144 3.46 6.76 14.25
C LEU A 144 3.50 8.26 14.58
N TYR A 145 4.07 8.63 15.72
CA TYR A 145 4.23 10.03 16.13
C TYR A 145 5.09 10.79 15.13
N TYR A 146 6.30 10.30 14.81
CA TYR A 146 7.20 10.96 13.85
C TYR A 146 6.60 11.03 12.44
N GLN A 147 5.95 9.96 11.97
CA GLN A 147 5.24 9.99 10.70
C GLN A 147 4.13 11.04 10.68
N THR A 148 3.38 11.17 11.78
CA THR A 148 2.28 12.14 11.89
C THR A 148 2.79 13.57 11.95
N LEU A 149 3.85 13.82 12.73
CA LEU A 149 4.48 15.13 12.86
C LEU A 149 5.02 15.63 11.51
N LEU A 150 5.85 14.81 10.84
CA LEU A 150 6.43 15.16 9.54
C LEU A 150 5.37 15.35 8.45
N ARG A 151 4.26 14.61 8.53
CA ARG A 151 3.13 14.77 7.64
C ARG A 151 2.45 16.12 7.84
N TYR A 152 2.19 16.53 9.09
CA TYR A 152 1.60 17.82 9.39
C TYR A 152 2.51 18.99 9.02
N GLN A 153 3.79 18.93 9.39
CA GLN A 153 4.79 19.92 8.97
C GLN A 153 4.86 19.99 7.44
N GLY A 154 4.87 18.83 6.77
CA GLY A 154 4.85 18.73 5.33
C GLY A 154 3.60 19.33 4.65
N TYR A 155 2.45 19.36 5.32
CA TYR A 155 1.24 20.04 4.83
C TYR A 155 1.31 21.56 5.06
N LEU A 156 1.91 22.01 6.17
CA LEU A 156 2.04 23.42 6.52
C LEU A 156 3.10 24.16 5.68
N GLU A 157 4.15 23.46 5.26
CA GLU A 157 5.22 24.01 4.42
C GLU A 157 4.81 24.17 2.93
N GLN A 158 3.58 23.80 2.57
CA GLN A 158 3.11 23.85 1.19
C GLN A 158 2.37 25.16 0.89
N GLU A 159 2.58 25.66 -0.33
CA GLU A 159 1.93 26.88 -0.82
C GLU A 159 0.45 26.66 -1.20
N HIS A 160 -0.03 25.43 -1.13
CA HIS A 160 -1.37 25.07 -1.57
C HIS A 160 -2.41 25.21 -0.46
N ARG A 161 -3.65 25.49 -0.86
CA ARG A 161 -4.77 25.62 0.08
C ARG A 161 -5.01 24.28 0.81
N ILE A 162 -4.90 24.32 2.12
CA ILE A 162 -5.21 23.19 3.00
C ILE A 162 -6.73 23.01 3.05
N THR A 163 -7.18 21.77 2.84
CA THR A 163 -8.59 21.37 2.87
C THR A 163 -8.76 20.17 3.78
N LEU A 164 -9.98 19.97 4.31
CA LEU A 164 -10.27 18.84 5.19
C LEU A 164 -9.90 17.48 4.59
N PRO A 165 -10.19 17.17 3.29
CA PRO A 165 -9.76 15.90 2.69
C PRO A 165 -8.25 15.69 2.66
N ILE A 166 -7.44 16.76 2.61
CA ILE A 166 -5.98 16.65 2.69
C ILE A 166 -5.57 16.22 4.11
N ILE A 167 -6.15 16.86 5.12
CA ILE A 167 -5.86 16.56 6.53
C ILE A 167 -6.29 15.14 6.89
N GLU A 168 -7.46 14.71 6.41
CA GLU A 168 -7.97 13.35 6.63
C GLU A 168 -7.32 12.28 5.72
N GLU A 169 -6.39 12.66 4.84
CA GLU A 169 -5.74 11.78 3.86
C GLU A 169 -6.69 11.09 2.87
N LYS A 170 -7.83 11.73 2.56
CA LYS A 170 -8.90 11.21 1.69
C LYS A 170 -8.82 11.65 0.24
N THR A 171 -7.90 12.55 -0.12
CA THR A 171 -7.73 12.95 -1.53
C THR A 171 -7.33 11.76 -2.40
N ALA A 172 -7.67 11.79 -3.70
CA ALA A 172 -7.44 10.67 -4.60
C ALA A 172 -5.98 10.17 -4.60
N VAL A 173 -5.02 11.11 -4.65
CA VAL A 173 -3.58 10.80 -4.65
C VAL A 173 -3.12 10.22 -3.29
N GLN A 174 -3.61 10.73 -2.15
CA GLN A 174 -3.27 10.21 -0.82
C GLN A 174 -3.86 8.82 -0.58
N VAL A 175 -5.12 8.59 -0.99
CA VAL A 175 -5.77 7.28 -0.92
C VAL A 175 -5.02 6.26 -1.77
N LEU A 176 -4.59 6.64 -2.98
CA LEU A 176 -3.75 5.77 -3.82
C LEU A 176 -2.44 5.40 -3.11
N LYS A 177 -1.75 6.38 -2.54
CA LYS A 177 -0.52 6.16 -1.73
C LYS A 177 -0.78 5.22 -0.55
N ASN A 178 -1.83 5.47 0.22
CA ASN A 178 -2.20 4.64 1.38
C ASN A 178 -2.52 3.20 0.97
N ASN A 179 -3.21 3.01 -0.14
CA ASN A 179 -3.53 1.68 -0.68
C ASN A 179 -2.27 0.91 -1.10
N ILE A 180 -1.32 1.58 -1.76
CA ILE A 180 -0.03 1.00 -2.16
C ILE A 180 0.82 0.61 -0.94
N LEU A 181 0.68 1.29 0.20
CA LEU A 181 1.37 0.89 1.44
C LEU A 181 0.76 -0.34 2.12
N HIS A 182 -0.40 -0.80 1.68
CA HIS A 182 -1.15 -1.90 2.29
C HIS A 182 -1.33 -3.06 1.28
N TYR A 183 -2.49 -3.72 1.32
CA TYR A 183 -2.73 -4.99 0.62
C TYR A 183 -2.87 -4.86 -0.91
N VAL A 184 -2.97 -3.64 -1.45
CA VAL A 184 -3.17 -3.45 -2.89
C VAL A 184 -1.97 -3.92 -3.71
N THR A 185 -0.76 -3.88 -3.16
CA THR A 185 0.45 -4.44 -3.79
C THR A 185 0.29 -5.91 -4.13
N TYR A 186 -0.14 -6.72 -3.16
CA TYR A 186 -0.45 -8.14 -3.36
C TYR A 186 -1.63 -8.33 -4.31
N PHE A 187 -2.65 -7.48 -4.23
CA PHE A 187 -3.82 -7.57 -5.12
C PHE A 187 -3.48 -7.31 -6.59
N ILE A 188 -2.58 -6.35 -6.87
CA ILE A 188 -2.05 -6.09 -8.22
C ILE A 188 -1.38 -7.33 -8.79
N VAL A 189 -0.51 -7.98 -7.99
CA VAL A 189 0.18 -9.21 -8.41
C VAL A 189 -0.80 -10.37 -8.56
N PHE A 190 -1.80 -10.48 -7.68
CA PHE A 190 -2.87 -11.47 -7.80
C PHE A 190 -3.65 -11.32 -9.12
N CYS A 191 -3.93 -10.09 -9.56
CA CYS A 191 -4.56 -9.86 -10.87
C CYS A 191 -3.70 -10.44 -12.01
N ALA A 192 -2.38 -10.24 -11.96
CA ALA A 192 -1.47 -10.83 -12.94
C ALA A 192 -1.50 -12.36 -12.92
N ILE A 193 -1.54 -12.96 -11.72
CA ILE A 193 -1.67 -14.41 -11.55
C ILE A 193 -3.00 -14.91 -12.15
N PHE A 194 -4.10 -14.24 -11.83
CA PHE A 194 -5.44 -14.64 -12.26
C PHE A 194 -5.61 -14.60 -13.78
N PHE A 195 -5.20 -13.49 -14.42
CA PHE A 195 -5.31 -13.32 -15.87
C PHE A 195 -4.36 -14.22 -16.66
N SER A 196 -3.21 -14.61 -16.09
CA SER A 196 -2.23 -15.45 -16.79
C SER A 196 -2.35 -16.96 -16.51
N SER A 197 -3.12 -17.38 -15.50
CA SER A 197 -3.28 -18.78 -15.06
C SER A 197 -3.73 -19.77 -16.15
N ASP A 198 -4.45 -19.32 -17.18
CA ASP A 198 -5.01 -20.17 -18.24
C ASP A 198 -4.38 -19.92 -19.63
N VAL A 199 -3.44 -18.98 -19.74
CA VAL A 199 -2.88 -18.50 -21.01
C VAL A 199 -2.26 -19.61 -21.86
N VAL A 200 -1.61 -20.59 -21.22
CA VAL A 200 -0.99 -21.74 -21.89
C VAL A 200 -1.94 -22.95 -21.95
N ILE A 201 -2.81 -23.11 -20.96
CA ILE A 201 -3.65 -24.30 -20.79
C ILE A 201 -4.86 -24.26 -21.72
N ARG A 202 -5.40 -23.08 -22.01
CA ARG A 202 -6.51 -22.86 -22.96
C ARG A 202 -6.26 -23.54 -24.30
N ASP A 203 -5.02 -23.51 -24.77
CA ASP A 203 -4.61 -24.07 -26.06
C ASP A 203 -4.79 -25.60 -26.14
N ARG A 204 -4.83 -26.31 -25.00
CA ARG A 204 -5.08 -27.76 -24.99
C ARG A 204 -6.47 -28.11 -25.52
N HIS A 205 -7.43 -27.19 -25.38
CA HIS A 205 -8.80 -27.37 -25.86
C HIS A 205 -8.91 -27.07 -27.37
N ASN A 206 -8.05 -26.20 -27.91
CA ASN A 206 -8.06 -25.77 -29.31
C ASN A 206 -6.76 -26.16 -30.05
N ARG A 207 -6.43 -27.46 -30.04
CA ARG A 207 -5.15 -28.00 -30.54
C ARG A 207 -4.84 -27.65 -32.00
N SER A 208 -5.87 -27.57 -32.85
CA SER A 208 -5.74 -27.33 -34.29
C SER A 208 -5.19 -25.93 -34.61
N ILE A 209 -5.54 -24.92 -33.82
CA ILE A 209 -5.15 -23.52 -34.06
C ILE A 209 -3.66 -23.32 -33.77
N VAL A 210 -3.13 -23.97 -32.74
CA VAL A 210 -1.76 -23.73 -32.24
C VAL A 210 -0.73 -24.60 -32.96
N GLN A 211 -1.13 -25.76 -33.48
CA GLN A 211 -0.23 -26.69 -34.18
C GLN A 211 0.15 -26.21 -35.59
N GLY A 212 -0.66 -25.39 -36.24
CA GLY A 212 -0.41 -24.90 -37.61
C GLY A 212 0.63 -23.79 -37.76
N PHE A 213 1.07 -23.14 -36.68
CA PHE A 213 2.05 -22.05 -36.75
C PHE A 213 3.51 -22.55 -36.71
N PRO A 214 4.39 -22.09 -37.62
CA PRO A 214 5.81 -22.47 -37.69
C PRO A 214 6.68 -21.69 -36.69
N PHE A 215 6.21 -21.54 -35.44
CA PHE A 215 6.99 -20.87 -34.38
C PHE A 215 7.64 -21.90 -33.44
N SER A 216 8.83 -21.57 -32.95
CA SER A 216 9.48 -22.33 -31.88
C SER A 216 8.60 -22.33 -30.62
N TRP A 217 8.64 -23.41 -29.85
CA TRP A 217 7.80 -23.53 -28.64
C TRP A 217 8.08 -22.41 -27.65
N TYR A 218 9.35 -22.07 -27.44
CA TYR A 218 9.77 -20.97 -26.60
C TYR A 218 9.28 -19.60 -27.11
N SER A 219 9.31 -19.36 -28.43
CA SER A 219 8.76 -18.13 -29.03
C SER A 219 7.25 -18.00 -28.81
N VAL A 220 6.49 -19.10 -28.87
CA VAL A 220 5.05 -19.11 -28.57
C VAL A 220 4.79 -18.72 -27.13
N LEU A 221 5.54 -19.29 -26.18
CA LEU A 221 5.43 -18.95 -24.76
C LEU A 221 5.76 -17.47 -24.51
N ASN A 222 6.79 -16.93 -25.16
CA ASN A 222 7.15 -15.52 -25.05
C ASN A 222 6.06 -14.59 -25.56
N ILE A 223 5.46 -14.89 -26.72
CA ILE A 223 4.36 -14.09 -27.26
C ILE A 223 3.17 -14.11 -26.28
N LYS A 224 2.84 -15.28 -25.74
CA LYS A 224 1.76 -15.43 -24.77
C LYS A 224 2.00 -14.65 -23.48
N SER A 225 3.21 -14.74 -22.92
CA SER A 225 3.62 -13.96 -21.74
C SER A 225 3.49 -12.47 -22.02
N PHE A 226 3.94 -12.00 -23.19
CA PHE A 226 3.85 -10.59 -23.58
C PHE A 226 2.39 -10.12 -23.70
N VAL A 227 1.52 -10.90 -24.36
CA VAL A 227 0.09 -10.56 -24.47
C VAL A 227 -0.58 -10.52 -23.10
N ALA A 228 -0.30 -11.50 -22.22
CA ALA A 228 -0.84 -11.53 -20.86
C ALA A 228 -0.35 -10.34 -20.03
N PHE A 229 0.92 -9.96 -20.19
CA PHE A 229 1.53 -8.80 -19.54
C PHE A 229 0.86 -7.50 -19.99
N SER A 230 0.79 -7.24 -21.30
CA SER A 230 0.17 -6.03 -21.84
C SER A 230 -1.30 -5.94 -21.45
N TYR A 231 -2.04 -7.05 -21.51
CA TYR A 231 -3.45 -7.10 -21.10
C TYR A 231 -3.60 -6.73 -19.62
N THR A 232 -2.81 -7.35 -18.74
CA THR A 232 -2.84 -7.07 -17.29
C THR A 232 -2.52 -5.61 -17.00
N MET A 233 -1.47 -5.05 -17.61
CA MET A 233 -1.07 -3.66 -17.43
C MET A 233 -2.17 -2.68 -17.88
N ILE A 234 -2.81 -2.93 -19.03
CA ILE A 234 -3.93 -2.09 -19.51
C ILE A 234 -5.08 -2.10 -18.51
N ILE A 235 -5.47 -3.28 -18.01
CA ILE A 235 -6.57 -3.39 -17.03
C ILE A 235 -6.21 -2.67 -15.72
N LEU A 236 -4.98 -2.82 -15.22
CA LEU A 236 -4.54 -2.14 -14.01
C LEU A 236 -4.55 -0.61 -14.17
N VAL A 237 -4.07 -0.09 -15.31
CA VAL A 237 -4.10 1.34 -15.61
C VAL A 237 -5.54 1.86 -15.70
N LEU A 238 -6.44 1.12 -16.36
CA LEU A 238 -7.85 1.50 -16.47
C LEU A 238 -8.54 1.51 -15.09
N LEU A 239 -8.30 0.50 -14.26
CA LEU A 239 -8.85 0.46 -12.89
C LEU A 239 -8.30 1.58 -12.02
N ALA A 240 -6.99 1.87 -12.10
CA ALA A 240 -6.38 2.98 -11.39
C ALA A 240 -6.96 4.33 -11.84
N ALA A 241 -7.13 4.54 -13.16
CA ALA A 241 -7.74 5.75 -13.70
C ALA A 241 -9.20 5.92 -13.24
N LEU A 242 -10.00 4.85 -13.26
CA LEU A 242 -11.38 4.87 -12.77
C LEU A 242 -11.44 5.18 -11.27
N GLY A 243 -10.59 4.55 -10.46
CA GLY A 243 -10.50 4.83 -9.03
C GLY A 243 -10.14 6.28 -8.75
N MET A 244 -9.17 6.84 -9.50
CA MET A 244 -8.80 8.25 -9.41
C MET A 244 -9.97 9.17 -9.78
N ILE A 245 -10.76 8.85 -10.81
CA ILE A 245 -11.94 9.63 -11.20
C ILE A 245 -13.00 9.62 -10.08
N PHE A 246 -13.33 8.44 -9.53
CA PHE A 246 -14.32 8.33 -8.47
C PHE A 246 -13.92 9.05 -7.19
N LEU A 247 -12.65 8.95 -6.79
CA LEU A 247 -12.14 9.63 -5.60
C LEU A 247 -12.01 11.13 -5.83
N THR A 248 -11.58 11.57 -7.01
CA THR A 248 -11.47 13.00 -7.34
C THR A 248 -12.83 13.68 -7.30
N ALA A 249 -13.88 13.01 -7.77
CA ALA A 249 -15.24 13.54 -7.73
C ALA A 249 -15.77 13.74 -6.29
N GLN A 250 -15.30 12.95 -5.33
CA GLN A 250 -15.78 12.98 -3.94
C GLN A 250 -14.90 13.85 -3.02
N PHE A 251 -13.58 13.70 -3.10
CA PHE A 251 -12.62 14.25 -2.14
C PHE A 251 -11.60 15.20 -2.77
N GLY A 252 -11.70 15.43 -4.08
CA GLY A 252 -10.71 16.18 -4.85
C GLY A 252 -9.49 15.32 -5.21
N PHE A 253 -8.73 15.81 -6.20
CA PHE A 253 -7.59 15.08 -6.75
C PHE A 253 -6.44 14.98 -5.72
N GLY A 254 -6.21 16.04 -4.95
CA GLY A 254 -5.04 16.19 -4.07
C GLY A 254 -3.86 16.83 -4.80
N ASN A 255 -2.66 16.72 -4.22
CA ASN A 255 -1.44 17.25 -4.81
C ASN A 255 -0.30 16.22 -4.74
N PHE A 256 0.49 16.14 -5.79
CA PHE A 256 1.65 15.27 -5.88
C PHE A 256 2.86 15.75 -5.06
N ASP A 257 2.92 17.05 -4.73
CA ASP A 257 3.99 17.63 -3.91
C ASP A 257 3.76 17.40 -2.41
N ILE A 258 2.63 16.80 -2.02
CA ILE A 258 2.38 16.32 -0.66
C ILE A 258 3.58 15.49 -0.19
N ARG A 259 4.14 15.84 0.95
CA ARG A 259 5.28 15.16 1.54
C ARG A 259 4.85 13.87 2.23
N VAL A 260 5.52 12.78 1.89
CA VAL A 260 5.37 11.44 2.46
C VAL A 260 6.57 11.18 3.37
N PRO A 261 6.36 10.91 4.66
CA PRO A 261 7.43 10.50 5.56
C PRO A 261 8.08 9.20 5.09
N ILE A 262 9.40 9.16 5.10
CA ILE A 262 10.21 7.99 4.82
C ILE A 262 11.24 7.79 5.93
N LEU A 263 11.69 6.56 6.09
CA LEU A 263 12.72 6.19 7.05
C LEU A 263 14.05 5.96 6.30
N THR A 264 15.07 6.74 6.64
CA THR A 264 16.40 6.70 5.99
C THR A 264 17.39 5.79 6.73
N LEU A 265 17.17 5.53 8.03
CA LEU A 265 17.95 4.62 8.88
C LEU A 265 19.47 4.87 8.87
N GLU A 266 19.89 6.13 8.80
CA GLU A 266 21.32 6.47 8.80
C GLU A 266 22.01 6.18 10.14
N LYS A 267 21.32 6.43 11.27
CA LYS A 267 21.90 6.29 12.61
C LYS A 267 21.26 5.17 13.44
N TRP A 268 20.15 4.59 12.98
CA TRP A 268 19.45 3.45 13.59
C TRP A 268 19.01 3.67 15.04
N ASN A 269 18.75 4.92 15.40
CA ASN A 269 18.25 5.31 16.73
C ASN A 269 16.73 5.42 16.75
N PHE A 270 16.07 5.32 15.58
CA PHE A 270 14.63 5.51 15.39
C PHE A 270 14.14 6.85 15.94
N SER A 271 15.03 7.85 15.98
CA SER A 271 14.70 9.23 16.35
C SER A 271 14.21 10.01 15.13
N LEU A 272 13.70 11.22 15.34
CA LEU A 272 13.25 12.09 14.26
C LEU A 272 14.32 12.31 13.17
N GLU A 273 15.61 12.25 13.51
CA GLU A 273 16.73 12.39 12.56
C GLU A 273 16.84 11.22 11.57
N ASP A 274 16.27 10.06 11.87
CA ASP A 274 16.25 8.89 10.97
C ASP A 274 15.07 8.93 9.98
N TYR A 275 14.30 10.03 9.97
CA TYR A 275 13.19 10.24 9.05
C TYR A 275 13.47 11.42 8.11
N ASP A 276 12.98 11.27 6.89
CA ASP A 276 12.98 12.32 5.87
C ASP A 276 11.62 12.33 5.18
N THR A 277 11.45 13.16 4.17
CA THR A 277 10.22 13.23 3.37
C THR A 277 10.52 13.19 1.88
N ILE A 278 9.65 12.53 1.13
CA ILE A 278 9.65 12.58 -0.34
C ILE A 278 8.28 13.01 -0.84
N SER A 279 8.20 13.61 -2.03
CA SER A 279 6.91 13.93 -2.63
C SER A 279 6.13 12.65 -2.99
N ILE A 280 4.79 12.71 -2.96
CA ILE A 280 3.95 11.61 -3.46
C ILE A 280 4.28 11.30 -4.92
N ALA A 281 4.58 12.30 -5.76
CA ALA A 281 5.04 12.08 -7.13
C ALA A 281 6.24 11.13 -7.19
N ARG A 282 7.28 11.39 -6.38
CA ARG A 282 8.48 10.54 -6.31
C ARG A 282 8.14 9.15 -5.80
N PHE A 283 7.33 9.04 -4.75
CA PHE A 283 6.86 7.75 -4.22
C PHE A 283 6.14 6.92 -5.29
N LEU A 284 5.20 7.52 -6.02
CA LEU A 284 4.43 6.84 -7.07
C LEU A 284 5.32 6.44 -8.25
N LEU A 285 6.29 7.26 -8.65
CA LEU A 285 7.23 6.93 -9.72
C LEU A 285 8.07 5.70 -9.35
N LEU A 286 8.64 5.67 -8.13
CA LEU A 286 9.39 4.53 -7.62
C LEU A 286 8.50 3.27 -7.55
N THR A 287 7.25 3.43 -7.13
CA THR A 287 6.28 2.33 -7.07
C THR A 287 5.99 1.74 -8.46
N VAL A 288 5.77 2.59 -9.46
CA VAL A 288 5.50 2.19 -10.85
C VAL A 288 6.66 1.40 -11.45
N SER A 289 7.89 1.56 -10.96
CA SER A 289 9.04 0.76 -11.44
C SER A 289 8.97 -0.73 -11.03
N PHE A 290 8.41 -1.03 -9.85
CA PHE A 290 8.29 -2.41 -9.35
C PHE A 290 7.17 -3.19 -10.03
N ILE A 291 6.05 -2.53 -10.32
CA ILE A 291 4.84 -3.19 -10.82
C ILE A 291 5.10 -4.01 -12.10
N PRO A 292 5.70 -3.46 -13.17
CA PRO A 292 6.01 -4.22 -14.38
C PRO A 292 6.89 -5.44 -14.12
N ILE A 293 7.90 -5.29 -13.26
CA ILE A 293 8.85 -6.36 -12.94
C ILE A 293 8.11 -7.52 -12.25
N LEU A 294 7.31 -7.22 -11.22
CA LEU A 294 6.55 -8.22 -10.48
C LEU A 294 5.45 -8.87 -11.31
N VAL A 295 4.69 -8.08 -12.07
CA VAL A 295 3.64 -8.60 -12.96
C VAL A 295 4.27 -9.57 -13.97
N TYR A 296 5.39 -9.19 -14.59
CA TYR A 296 6.07 -10.06 -15.55
C TYR A 296 6.66 -11.32 -14.88
N LEU A 297 7.28 -11.18 -13.71
CA LEU A 297 7.83 -12.30 -12.94
C LEU A 297 6.74 -13.36 -12.66
N PHE A 298 5.59 -12.95 -12.15
CA PHE A 298 4.50 -13.88 -11.83
C PHE A 298 3.84 -14.49 -13.08
N ILE A 299 3.77 -13.76 -14.19
CA ILE A 299 3.33 -14.33 -15.47
C ILE A 299 4.29 -15.44 -15.90
N ARG A 300 5.61 -15.24 -15.76
CA ARG A 300 6.61 -16.25 -16.11
C ARG A 300 6.52 -17.48 -15.23
N ILE A 301 6.36 -17.30 -13.92
CA ILE A 301 6.12 -18.39 -12.97
C ILE A 301 4.85 -19.17 -13.36
N ASN A 302 3.75 -18.47 -13.69
CA ASN A 302 2.52 -19.10 -14.15
C ASN A 302 2.68 -19.91 -15.43
N VAL A 303 3.49 -19.44 -16.38
CA VAL A 303 3.80 -20.21 -17.60
C VAL A 303 4.54 -21.49 -17.25
N ILE A 304 5.53 -21.43 -16.34
CA ILE A 304 6.26 -22.63 -15.87
C ILE A 304 5.29 -23.62 -15.22
N PHE A 305 4.48 -23.17 -14.26
CA PHE A 305 3.50 -24.03 -13.60
C PHE A 305 2.47 -24.58 -14.59
N SER A 306 2.05 -23.79 -15.57
CA SER A 306 1.13 -24.25 -16.62
C SER A 306 1.71 -25.38 -17.46
N LEU A 307 3.01 -25.33 -17.76
CA LEU A 307 3.71 -26.41 -18.46
C LEU A 307 3.79 -27.69 -17.62
N LEU A 308 4.06 -27.55 -16.31
CA LEU A 308 4.23 -28.66 -15.38
C LEU A 308 2.90 -29.35 -15.03
N PHE A 309 1.92 -28.58 -14.55
CA PHE A 309 0.69 -29.11 -13.97
C PHE A 309 -0.48 -29.24 -14.95
N LYS A 310 -0.47 -28.45 -16.04
CA LYS A 310 -1.49 -28.50 -17.12
C LYS A 310 -2.95 -28.32 -16.66
N ASN A 311 -3.15 -27.78 -15.46
CA ASN A 311 -4.45 -27.48 -14.86
C ASN A 311 -4.47 -26.02 -14.34
N GLN A 312 -5.41 -25.22 -14.85
CA GLN A 312 -5.46 -23.77 -14.57
C GLN A 312 -5.70 -23.47 -13.09
N TRP A 313 -6.47 -24.30 -12.40
CA TRP A 313 -6.81 -24.09 -10.99
C TRP A 313 -5.61 -24.40 -10.10
N VAL A 314 -4.84 -25.45 -10.43
CA VAL A 314 -3.60 -25.78 -9.73
C VAL A 314 -2.57 -24.67 -9.90
N VAL A 315 -2.41 -24.14 -11.12
CA VAL A 315 -1.52 -23.00 -11.39
C VAL A 315 -1.92 -21.78 -10.57
N LEU A 316 -3.21 -21.44 -10.57
CA LEU A 316 -3.73 -20.31 -9.79
C LEU A 316 -3.43 -20.46 -8.29
N VAL A 317 -3.72 -21.63 -7.71
CA VAL A 317 -3.51 -21.89 -6.28
C VAL A 317 -2.02 -21.84 -5.93
N LEU A 318 -1.15 -22.52 -6.67
CA LEU A 318 0.29 -22.56 -6.37
C LEU A 318 0.94 -21.19 -6.47
N SER A 319 0.59 -20.41 -7.49
CA SER A 319 1.12 -19.04 -7.62
C SER A 319 0.58 -18.10 -6.55
N THR A 320 -0.67 -18.28 -6.11
CA THR A 320 -1.22 -17.50 -4.99
C THR A 320 -0.52 -17.86 -3.68
N ILE A 321 -0.25 -19.15 -3.42
CA ILE A 321 0.55 -19.58 -2.26
C ILE A 321 1.94 -18.94 -2.31
N MET A 322 2.58 -18.91 -3.49
CA MET A 322 3.88 -18.26 -3.66
C MET A 322 3.83 -16.74 -3.40
N LEU A 323 2.76 -16.06 -3.83
CA LEU A 323 2.56 -14.62 -3.56
C LEU A 323 2.46 -14.33 -2.05
N VAL A 324 1.73 -15.16 -1.31
CA VAL A 324 1.50 -14.94 0.13
C VAL A 324 2.58 -15.62 1.00
N SER A 325 3.53 -16.35 0.39
CA SER A 325 4.54 -17.15 1.09
C SER A 325 5.37 -16.34 2.10
N GLU A 326 5.60 -15.05 1.82
CA GLU A 326 6.26 -14.14 2.74
C GLU A 326 5.61 -14.13 4.12
N ARG A 327 4.27 -14.13 4.19
CA ARG A 327 3.51 -14.06 5.43
C ARG A 327 3.68 -15.30 6.32
N ILE A 328 4.19 -16.41 5.77
CA ILE A 328 4.37 -17.66 6.50
C ILE A 328 5.62 -17.58 7.40
N TYR A 329 6.66 -16.87 6.98
CA TYR A 329 7.92 -16.78 7.72
C TYR A 329 8.26 -15.37 8.21
N PHE A 330 7.57 -14.35 7.71
CA PHE A 330 7.76 -12.96 8.13
C PHE A 330 7.27 -12.77 9.57
N THR A 331 8.22 -12.54 10.47
CA THR A 331 7.98 -12.12 11.86
C THR A 331 8.84 -10.89 12.14
N ARG A 332 8.44 -10.03 13.08
CA ARG A 332 9.20 -8.81 13.45
C ARG A 332 10.61 -9.08 13.99
N THR A 333 10.91 -10.33 14.30
CA THR A 333 12.20 -10.82 14.81
C THR A 333 13.02 -11.58 13.75
N THR A 334 12.43 -11.95 12.62
CA THR A 334 13.08 -12.77 11.60
C THR A 334 13.95 -11.91 10.67
N ARG A 335 15.23 -11.75 11.01
CA ARG A 335 16.21 -11.02 10.17
C ARG A 335 16.85 -11.89 9.09
N GLU A 336 16.89 -13.20 9.32
CA GLU A 336 17.53 -14.17 8.44
C GLU A 336 16.63 -15.39 8.25
N LEU A 337 16.67 -15.97 7.04
CA LEU A 337 16.03 -17.23 6.69
C LEU A 337 17.11 -18.17 6.15
N PHE A 338 17.27 -19.35 6.77
CA PHE A 338 18.34 -20.32 6.42
C PHE A 338 19.77 -19.73 6.44
N GLY A 339 20.04 -18.78 7.35
CA GLY A 339 21.33 -18.09 7.44
C GLY A 339 21.59 -17.06 6.34
N ILE A 340 20.57 -16.74 5.53
CA ILE A 340 20.60 -15.68 4.52
C ILE A 340 19.71 -14.55 4.99
N GLU A 341 20.21 -13.33 4.95
CA GLU A 341 19.42 -12.14 5.29
C GLU A 341 18.16 -12.01 4.42
N ILE A 342 17.03 -11.65 5.05
CA ILE A 342 15.73 -11.54 4.37
C ILE A 342 15.73 -10.55 3.19
N SER A 343 16.64 -9.58 3.19
CA SER A 343 16.79 -8.59 2.11
C SER A 343 17.28 -9.18 0.80
N ASN A 344 17.75 -10.43 0.78
CA ASN A 344 18.17 -11.13 -0.44
C ASN A 344 17.04 -11.98 -1.06
N PHE A 345 15.88 -12.08 -0.40
CA PHE A 345 14.74 -12.85 -0.89
C PHE A 345 13.81 -11.99 -1.74
N PRO A 346 13.37 -12.46 -2.92
CA PRO A 346 12.50 -11.68 -3.80
C PRO A 346 11.13 -11.38 -3.17
N GLN A 347 10.64 -12.27 -2.30
CA GLN A 347 9.35 -12.11 -1.64
C GLN A 347 9.30 -10.86 -0.74
N THR A 348 10.42 -10.47 -0.14
CA THR A 348 10.55 -9.27 0.69
C THR A 348 10.16 -7.99 -0.06
N TYR A 349 10.30 -8.02 -1.39
CA TYR A 349 10.03 -6.89 -2.29
C TYR A 349 8.64 -6.96 -2.94
N PHE A 350 7.79 -7.92 -2.58
CA PHE A 350 6.39 -7.95 -3.04
C PHE A 350 5.56 -6.82 -2.40
N ASP A 351 5.93 -6.39 -1.18
CA ASP A 351 5.35 -5.24 -0.48
C ASP A 351 6.13 -3.94 -0.81
N PHE A 352 6.25 -3.63 -2.12
CA PHE A 352 7.13 -2.56 -2.62
C PHE A 352 6.80 -1.16 -2.09
N GLY A 353 5.55 -0.88 -1.73
CA GLY A 353 5.18 0.38 -1.08
C GLY A 353 5.96 0.60 0.22
N LYS A 354 6.00 -0.42 1.07
CA LYS A 354 6.74 -0.40 2.35
C LYS A 354 8.25 -0.46 2.19
N VAL A 355 8.74 -1.03 1.09
CA VAL A 355 10.17 -0.98 0.75
C VAL A 355 10.59 0.46 0.46
N ILE A 356 9.78 1.20 -0.30
CA ILE A 356 10.11 2.59 -0.69
C ILE A 356 10.08 3.53 0.51
N THR A 357 9.12 3.40 1.42
CA THR A 357 9.04 4.26 2.61
C THR A 357 10.00 3.87 3.73
N GLY A 358 10.69 2.74 3.62
CA GLY A 358 11.52 2.19 4.70
C GLY A 358 10.71 1.52 5.82
N GLU A 359 9.39 1.44 5.69
CA GLU A 359 8.50 0.73 6.62
C GLU A 359 8.91 -0.75 6.76
N LYS A 360 9.35 -1.38 5.67
CA LYS A 360 9.80 -2.77 5.71
C LYS A 360 11.03 -2.96 6.60
N ASN A 361 11.97 -2.02 6.52
CA ASN A 361 13.15 -1.98 7.37
C ASN A 361 12.77 -1.76 8.84
N PHE A 362 11.81 -0.86 9.10
CA PHE A 362 11.28 -0.63 10.44
C PHE A 362 10.66 -1.90 11.06
N LEU A 363 9.82 -2.61 10.30
CA LEU A 363 9.08 -3.76 10.78
C LEU A 363 9.98 -4.97 11.11
N VAL A 364 11.09 -5.15 10.39
CA VAL A 364 12.01 -6.29 10.58
C VAL A 364 13.32 -5.91 11.29
N ASN A 365 13.51 -4.63 11.59
CA ASN A 365 14.71 -4.14 12.25
C ASN A 365 15.99 -4.46 11.47
N VAL A 366 15.99 -4.17 10.17
CA VAL A 366 17.15 -4.26 9.25
C VAL A 366 17.27 -2.94 8.49
N ASN A 367 18.44 -2.62 7.93
CA ASN A 367 18.65 -1.40 7.12
C ASN A 367 19.01 -1.72 5.66
N THR A 368 19.00 -3.00 5.29
CA THR A 368 19.51 -3.46 3.99
C THR A 368 18.42 -3.56 2.92
N ILE A 369 17.13 -3.41 3.27
CA ILE A 369 16.03 -3.47 2.31
C ILE A 369 15.88 -2.09 1.68
N THR A 370 16.52 -1.88 0.54
CA THR A 370 16.49 -0.62 -0.19
C THR A 370 15.81 -0.78 -1.54
N PHE A 371 15.40 0.35 -2.14
CA PHE A 371 14.85 0.40 -3.49
C PHE A 371 15.78 -0.27 -4.52
N GLU A 372 17.06 0.12 -4.51
CA GLU A 372 18.07 -0.39 -5.45
C GLU A 372 18.30 -1.89 -5.29
N LYS A 373 18.41 -2.37 -4.04
CA LYS A 373 18.54 -3.79 -3.75
C LYS A 373 17.31 -4.56 -4.22
N GLY A 374 16.12 -4.00 -4.08
CA GLY A 374 14.88 -4.59 -4.59
C GLY A 374 14.88 -4.78 -6.10
N LEU A 375 15.29 -3.77 -6.86
CA LEU A 375 15.42 -3.89 -8.32
C LEU A 375 16.44 -4.96 -8.71
N LEU A 376 17.58 -5.02 -8.00
CA LEU A 376 18.62 -6.02 -8.23
C LEU A 376 18.10 -7.44 -7.96
N VAL A 377 17.52 -7.69 -6.77
CA VAL A 377 17.04 -9.01 -6.35
C VAL A 377 15.91 -9.49 -7.27
N LEU A 378 14.95 -8.62 -7.60
CA LEU A 378 13.87 -8.98 -8.52
C LEU A 378 14.40 -9.22 -9.94
N GLY A 379 15.35 -8.42 -10.42
CA GLY A 379 16.01 -8.62 -11.70
C GLY A 379 16.74 -9.97 -11.80
N LEU A 380 17.51 -10.33 -10.77
CA LEU A 380 18.16 -11.64 -10.68
C LEU A 380 17.13 -12.79 -10.62
N SER A 381 16.04 -12.61 -9.88
CA SER A 381 14.96 -13.60 -9.80
C SER A 381 14.30 -13.83 -11.16
N LEU A 382 14.12 -12.78 -11.96
CA LEU A 382 13.57 -12.84 -13.31
C LEU A 382 14.51 -13.61 -14.24
N ILE A 383 15.82 -13.36 -14.17
CA ILE A 383 16.83 -14.13 -14.92
C ILE A 383 16.77 -15.61 -14.53
N MET A 384 16.70 -15.93 -13.23
CA MET A 384 16.60 -17.31 -12.75
C MET A 384 15.33 -18.00 -13.26
N VAL A 385 14.18 -17.32 -13.18
CA VAL A 385 12.90 -17.83 -13.70
C VAL A 385 12.95 -18.04 -15.22
N GLU A 386 13.60 -17.15 -15.97
CA GLU A 386 13.76 -17.29 -17.42
C GLU A 386 14.65 -18.50 -17.79
N LEU A 387 15.73 -18.74 -17.05
CA LEU A 387 16.56 -19.93 -17.21
C LEU A 387 15.77 -21.22 -16.94
N ILE A 388 14.98 -21.25 -15.86
CA ILE A 388 14.09 -22.38 -15.55
C ILE A 388 13.07 -22.59 -16.68
N LEU A 389 12.47 -21.51 -17.19
CA LEU A 389 11.52 -21.59 -18.29
C LEU A 389 12.17 -22.17 -19.56
N ILE A 390 13.39 -21.77 -19.91
CA ILE A 390 14.13 -22.33 -21.04
C ILE A 390 14.33 -23.84 -20.86
N VAL A 391 14.78 -24.27 -19.68
CA VAL A 391 14.99 -25.70 -19.36
C VAL A 391 13.67 -26.47 -19.46
N VAL A 392 12.61 -26.00 -18.79
CA VAL A 392 11.29 -26.65 -18.78
C VAL A 392 10.69 -26.70 -20.19
N SER A 393 10.85 -25.65 -21.00
CA SER A 393 10.36 -25.61 -22.38
C SER A 393 11.06 -26.62 -23.29
N ARG A 394 12.32 -26.96 -23.01
CA ARG A 394 13.06 -28.02 -23.73
C ARG A 394 12.61 -29.41 -23.28
N LEU A 395 12.37 -29.61 -21.97
CA LEU A 395 11.91 -30.89 -21.41
C LEU A 395 10.47 -31.22 -21.82
N ILE A 396 9.60 -30.21 -21.88
CA ILE A 396 8.18 -30.33 -22.25
C ILE A 396 8.00 -29.71 -23.64
N SER A 397 8.35 -30.49 -24.66
CA SER A 397 8.14 -30.07 -26.06
C SER A 397 6.66 -29.89 -26.39
N LYS A 398 6.37 -29.04 -27.39
CA LYS A 398 5.03 -28.79 -27.92
C LYS A 398 4.20 -30.08 -28.09
N ARG A 399 4.81 -31.14 -28.65
CA ARG A 399 4.15 -32.44 -28.85
C ARG A 399 3.80 -33.13 -27.52
N ARG A 400 4.70 -33.11 -26.53
CA ARG A 400 4.49 -33.75 -25.22
C ARG A 400 3.44 -33.03 -24.37
N PHE A 401 3.37 -31.70 -24.49
CA PHE A 401 2.36 -30.89 -23.81
C PHE A 401 0.93 -31.26 -24.25
N PHE A 402 0.71 -31.43 -25.57
CA PHE A 402 -0.61 -31.78 -26.13
C PHE A 402 -0.95 -33.27 -26.07
N LYS A 403 0.02 -34.18 -25.97
CA LYS A 403 -0.21 -35.64 -25.97
C LYS A 403 -0.62 -36.22 -24.62
N ALA A 404 -0.15 -35.65 -23.51
CA ALA A 404 -0.56 -36.12 -22.18
C ALA A 404 -2.03 -35.71 -21.98
N SER A 405 -2.95 -36.67 -22.13
CA SER A 405 -4.33 -36.58 -21.67
C SER A 405 -4.36 -36.64 -20.16
#